data_AF-A0A924ZI69-F1
#
_entry.id   AF-A0A924ZI69-F1
#
_cell.length_a   1.000
_cell.length_b   1.000
_cell.length_c   1.000
_cell.angle_alpha   90.00
_cell.angle_beta   90.00
_cell.angle_gamma   90.00
#
_symmetry.space_group_name_H-M   'P 1'
#
loop_
_entity.id
_entity.type
_entity.pdbx_description
1 polymer ?
#
loop_
_entity_poly.entity_id
_entity_poly.type
_entity_poly.pdbx_seq_one_letter_code
_entity_poly.pdbx_strand_id
1 'polypeptide(L)'
;MMNSNLVPIPELFVSDQAAAALKIEAGAMPSWDLTPRQACDLELLMNGGFHPLQGFNTEADYNGVVEKMRMADGTLWPIPITLDVSEKFAATVAKAGKIALRDAEGVILAVMTVTDIWTPNKANEAVKVFGADDLAHPAVNYLHNTAGPVYLGGPVEGLQAPIHYDFKARRDTPNELRTYFRKVGWDKVVAFQTRN
;
A
#
# COMPACT_ATOMS: atom_id res chain seq x y z
N MET A 1 -2.26 32.36 6.14
CA MET A 1 -1.80 31.01 5.77
C MET A 1 -3.00 30.08 5.84
N MET A 2 -3.35 29.37 4.77
CA MET A 2 -4.37 28.32 4.84
C MET A 2 -3.86 27.23 5.80
N ASN A 3 -4.67 26.83 6.79
CA ASN A 3 -4.35 25.66 7.60
C ASN A 3 -4.23 24.45 6.66
N SER A 4 -3.03 23.88 6.51
CA SER A 4 -2.80 22.72 5.62
C SER A 4 -3.69 21.53 5.98
N ASN A 5 -4.18 21.48 7.23
CA ASN A 5 -5.12 20.48 7.73
C ASN A 5 -6.53 20.56 7.11
N LEU A 6 -6.84 21.56 6.29
CA LEU A 6 -8.14 21.70 5.62
C LEU A 6 -8.12 21.25 4.15
N VAL A 7 -6.92 21.02 3.59
CA VAL A 7 -6.78 20.54 2.22
C VAL A 7 -7.07 19.03 2.20
N PRO A 8 -7.88 18.53 1.25
CA PRO A 8 -8.03 17.10 1.03
C PRO A 8 -6.66 16.45 0.82
N ILE A 9 -6.47 15.28 1.43
CA ILE A 9 -5.28 14.46 1.18
C ILE A 9 -5.38 13.92 -0.25
N PRO A 10 -4.30 14.03 -1.06
CA PRO A 10 -4.25 13.38 -2.36
C PRO A 10 -4.46 11.86 -2.25
N GLU A 11 -5.42 11.36 -3.02
CA GLU A 11 -5.72 9.93 -3.18
C GLU A 11 -5.11 9.44 -4.51
N LEU A 12 -4.96 8.12 -4.65
CA LEU A 12 -4.39 7.50 -5.87
C LEU A 12 -5.48 6.98 -6.82
N PHE A 13 -6.75 7.27 -6.56
CA PHE A 13 -7.83 6.93 -7.49
C PHE A 13 -7.75 7.78 -8.76
N VAL A 14 -7.84 7.12 -9.90
CA VAL A 14 -8.00 7.81 -11.19
C VAL A 14 -9.46 8.26 -11.38
N SER A 15 -9.71 9.11 -12.39
CA SER A 15 -11.09 9.50 -12.71
C SER A 15 -11.93 8.30 -13.19
N ASP A 16 -13.25 8.34 -13.00
CA ASP A 16 -14.15 7.26 -13.44
C ASP A 16 -13.96 6.86 -14.90
N GLN A 17 -13.73 7.84 -15.78
CA GLN A 17 -13.45 7.61 -17.20
C GLN A 17 -12.13 6.87 -17.42
N ALA A 18 -11.06 7.28 -16.72
CA ALA A 18 -9.77 6.60 -16.76
C ALA A 18 -9.85 5.20 -16.16
N ALA A 19 -10.60 5.03 -15.06
CA ALA A 19 -10.81 3.75 -14.41
C ALA A 19 -11.50 2.75 -15.35
N ALA A 20 -12.56 3.18 -16.07
CA ALA A 20 -13.25 2.34 -17.04
C ALA A 20 -12.34 1.90 -18.20
N ALA A 21 -11.50 2.80 -18.72
CA ALA A 21 -10.53 2.48 -19.77
C ALA A 21 -9.43 1.53 -19.28
N LEU A 22 -8.79 1.86 -18.16
CA LEU A 22 -7.73 1.05 -17.55
C LEU A 22 -8.24 -0.33 -17.14
N LYS A 23 -9.49 -0.49 -16.71
CA LYS A 23 -10.07 -1.80 -16.38
C LYS A 23 -10.15 -2.73 -17.59
N ILE A 24 -10.36 -2.19 -18.79
CA ILE A 24 -10.35 -2.97 -20.05
C ILE A 24 -8.91 -3.39 -20.36
N GLU A 25 -7.95 -2.46 -20.30
CA GLU A 25 -6.54 -2.74 -20.55
C GLU A 25 -5.96 -3.74 -19.53
N ALA A 26 -6.30 -3.58 -18.25
CA ALA A 26 -5.87 -4.43 -17.15
C ALA A 26 -6.32 -5.89 -17.30
N GLY A 27 -7.40 -6.15 -18.03
CA GLY A 27 -7.86 -7.50 -18.35
C GLY A 27 -6.84 -8.32 -19.16
N ALA A 28 -5.92 -7.66 -19.87
CA ALA A 28 -4.85 -8.32 -20.63
C ALA A 28 -3.49 -8.31 -19.92
N MET A 29 -3.37 -7.65 -18.76
CA MET A 29 -2.12 -7.56 -18.01
C MET A 29 -1.85 -8.83 -17.19
N PRO A 30 -0.58 -9.15 -16.90
CA PRO A 30 -0.27 -10.06 -15.81
C PRO A 30 -0.95 -9.56 -14.53
N SER A 31 -1.60 -10.46 -13.81
CA SER A 31 -2.40 -10.13 -12.64
C SER A 31 -1.89 -10.84 -11.40
N TRP A 32 -1.89 -10.10 -10.29
CA TRP A 32 -1.57 -10.61 -8.96
C TRP A 32 -2.83 -10.58 -8.09
N ASP A 33 -3.16 -11.73 -7.51
CA ASP A 33 -4.24 -11.84 -6.53
C ASP A 33 -3.66 -11.48 -5.16
N LEU A 34 -4.18 -10.39 -4.58
CA LEU A 34 -3.67 -9.83 -3.34
C LEU A 34 -3.99 -10.76 -2.17
N THR A 35 -3.04 -10.90 -1.26
CA THR A 35 -3.35 -11.44 0.07
C THR A 35 -4.21 -10.44 0.85
N PRO A 36 -4.93 -10.88 1.91
CA PRO A 36 -5.70 -9.95 2.74
C PRO A 36 -4.86 -8.81 3.31
N ARG A 37 -3.59 -9.07 3.66
CA ARG A 37 -2.66 -8.05 4.14
C ARG A 37 -2.31 -7.04 3.05
N GLN A 38 -1.99 -7.51 1.85
CA GLN A 38 -1.68 -6.65 0.71
C GLN A 38 -2.88 -5.80 0.28
N ALA A 39 -4.09 -6.34 0.37
CA ALA A 39 -5.32 -5.59 0.09
C ALA A 39 -5.53 -4.43 1.07
N CYS A 40 -5.24 -4.63 2.37
CA CYS A 40 -5.27 -3.55 3.36
C CYS A 40 -4.23 -2.46 3.04
N ASP A 41 -3.00 -2.85 2.68
CA ASP A 41 -1.96 -1.87 2.33
C ASP A 41 -2.33 -1.11 1.06
N LEU A 42 -2.85 -1.79 0.04
CA LEU A 42 -3.35 -1.17 -1.20
C LEU A 42 -4.49 -0.18 -0.92
N GLU A 43 -5.43 -0.52 -0.03
CA GLU A 43 -6.52 0.38 0.36
C GLU A 43 -5.99 1.66 0.98
N LEU A 44 -5.04 1.56 1.91
CA LEU A 44 -4.42 2.71 2.59
C LEU A 44 -3.55 3.55 1.65
N LEU A 45 -2.88 2.93 0.67
CA LEU A 45 -2.22 3.65 -0.42
C LEU A 45 -3.24 4.46 -1.22
N MET A 46 -4.32 3.82 -1.69
CA MET A 46 -5.28 4.45 -2.59
C MET A 46 -6.10 5.56 -1.93
N ASN A 47 -6.54 5.36 -0.69
CA ASN A 47 -7.41 6.31 0.02
C ASN A 47 -6.65 7.46 0.73
N GLY A 48 -5.33 7.55 0.55
CA GLY A 48 -4.49 8.57 1.15
C GLY A 48 -4.13 8.32 2.63
N GLY A 49 -4.50 7.17 3.20
CA GLY A 49 -4.08 6.76 4.54
C GLY A 49 -2.57 6.65 4.69
N PHE A 50 -1.88 6.34 3.59
CA PHE A 50 -0.41 6.31 3.50
C PHE A 50 0.21 7.50 2.77
N HIS A 51 -0.50 8.62 2.63
CA HIS A 51 0.12 9.83 2.09
C HIS A 51 1.41 10.20 2.86
N PRO A 52 2.54 10.46 2.19
CA PRO A 52 2.69 10.82 0.78
C PRO A 52 3.03 9.69 -0.20
N LEU A 53 2.96 8.42 0.20
CA LEU A 53 3.28 7.30 -0.70
C LEU A 53 2.42 7.33 -1.97
N GLN A 54 3.05 7.05 -3.12
CA GLN A 54 2.40 6.99 -4.43
C GLN A 54 2.16 5.55 -4.91
N GLY A 55 2.52 4.56 -4.09
CA GLY A 55 2.45 3.13 -4.39
C GLY A 55 3.31 2.33 -3.41
N PHE A 56 3.62 1.09 -3.78
CA PHE A 56 4.51 0.25 -2.99
C PHE A 56 5.96 0.75 -3.10
N ASN A 57 6.71 0.67 -2.00
CA ASN A 57 8.07 1.19 -1.92
C ASN A 57 8.95 0.58 -3.01
N THR A 58 9.79 1.41 -3.64
CA THR A 58 10.90 0.96 -4.49
C THR A 58 11.99 0.28 -3.66
N GLU A 59 12.99 -0.33 -4.30
CA GLU A 59 14.12 -0.92 -3.56
C GLU A 59 14.87 0.17 -2.77
N ALA A 60 15.04 1.35 -3.36
CA ALA A 60 15.69 2.49 -2.72
C ALA A 60 14.90 2.99 -1.49
N ASP A 61 13.58 3.12 -1.62
CA ASP A 61 12.72 3.55 -0.51
C ASP A 61 12.71 2.50 0.61
N TYR A 62 12.55 1.22 0.25
CA TYR A 62 12.60 0.11 1.19
C TYR A 62 13.90 0.12 2.01
N ASN A 63 15.05 0.20 1.33
CA ASN A 63 16.36 0.22 1.99
C ASN A 63 16.53 1.46 2.89
N GLY A 64 16.04 2.62 2.45
CA GLY A 64 16.02 3.82 3.27
C GLY A 64 15.18 3.64 4.55
N VAL A 65 13.97 3.08 4.41
CA VAL A 65 13.04 2.87 5.52
C VAL A 65 13.64 1.91 6.53
N VAL A 66 14.14 0.77 6.06
CA VAL A 66 14.78 -0.26 6.91
C VAL A 66 16.00 0.31 7.65
N GLU A 67 16.86 1.09 6.99
CA GLU A 67 18.10 1.55 7.61
C GLU A 67 17.96 2.83 8.43
N LYS A 68 17.03 3.72 8.06
CA LYS A 68 17.00 5.11 8.52
C LYS A 68 15.62 5.62 8.91
N MET A 69 14.58 4.78 8.82
CA MET A 69 13.18 5.18 8.98
C MET A 69 12.79 6.33 8.03
N ARG A 70 13.39 6.37 6.84
CA ARG A 70 13.14 7.41 5.84
C ARG A 70 13.15 6.85 4.44
N MET A 71 12.24 7.29 3.58
CA MET A 71 12.31 7.01 2.15
C MET A 71 13.59 7.55 1.52
N ALA A 72 13.85 7.18 0.26
CA ALA A 72 15.05 7.61 -0.45
C ALA A 72 15.16 9.15 -0.58
N ASP A 73 14.01 9.84 -0.64
CA ASP A 73 13.91 11.30 -0.68
C ASP A 73 14.06 11.99 0.70
N GLY A 74 14.21 11.22 1.78
CA GLY A 74 14.32 11.71 3.15
C GLY A 74 13.01 11.86 3.91
N THR A 75 11.85 11.62 3.28
CA THR A 75 10.55 11.62 3.93
C THR A 75 10.51 10.59 5.06
N LEU A 76 10.03 11.00 6.24
CA LEU A 76 9.91 10.11 7.40
C LEU A 76 8.89 9.01 7.11
N TRP A 77 9.32 7.75 7.19
CA TRP A 77 8.46 6.59 7.03
C TRP A 77 9.07 5.40 7.79
N PRO A 78 8.42 4.87 8.85
CA PRO A 78 9.09 3.97 9.79
C PRO A 78 8.98 2.47 9.46
N ILE A 79 8.05 2.06 8.60
CA ILE A 79 7.79 0.64 8.28
C ILE A 79 7.59 0.50 6.76
N PRO A 80 8.30 -0.41 6.06
CA PRO A 80 8.15 -0.57 4.63
C PRO A 80 6.74 -1.04 4.24
N ILE A 81 6.21 -0.49 3.14
CA ILE A 81 4.97 -0.91 2.49
C ILE A 81 5.35 -1.58 1.17
N THR A 82 5.31 -2.90 1.13
CA THR A 82 5.86 -3.70 0.03
C THR A 82 4.81 -4.61 -0.60
N LEU A 83 4.97 -4.90 -1.89
CA LEU A 83 4.19 -5.93 -2.58
C LEU A 83 5.06 -7.16 -2.82
N ASP A 84 4.89 -8.17 -1.97
CA ASP A 84 5.60 -9.44 -2.05
C ASP A 84 4.91 -10.44 -2.99
N VAL A 85 5.68 -11.04 -3.90
CA VAL A 85 5.17 -11.98 -4.91
C VAL A 85 6.07 -13.21 -5.03
N SER A 86 5.57 -14.23 -5.72
CA SER A 86 6.38 -15.40 -6.07
C SER A 86 7.42 -15.08 -7.16
N GLU A 87 8.57 -15.77 -7.14
CA GLU A 87 9.59 -15.66 -8.21
C GLU A 87 9.01 -15.95 -9.60
N LYS A 88 8.13 -16.97 -9.68
CA LYS A 88 7.46 -17.35 -10.92
C LYS A 88 6.64 -16.19 -11.50
N PHE A 89 5.91 -15.46 -10.66
CA PHE A 89 5.16 -14.30 -11.10
C PHE A 89 6.08 -13.13 -11.46
N ALA A 90 7.07 -12.80 -10.63
CA ALA A 90 8.01 -11.73 -10.92
C ALA A 90 8.71 -11.88 -12.30
N ALA A 91 9.02 -13.12 -12.69
CA ALA A 91 9.61 -13.41 -14.01
C ALA A 91 8.68 -13.07 -15.20
N THR A 92 7.36 -13.07 -15.02
CA THR A 92 6.41 -12.63 -16.06
C THR A 92 6.30 -11.11 -16.13
N VAL A 93 6.42 -10.44 -14.98
CA VAL A 93 6.30 -8.97 -14.84
C VAL A 93 7.45 -8.22 -15.49
N ALA A 94 8.68 -8.76 -15.41
CA ALA A 94 9.88 -8.13 -15.96
C ALA A 94 9.78 -7.76 -17.46
N LYS A 95 8.84 -8.36 -18.20
CA LYS A 95 8.59 -8.11 -19.62
C LYS A 95 7.40 -7.16 -19.89
N ALA A 96 6.52 -6.99 -18.91
CA ALA A 96 5.24 -6.30 -19.07
C ALA A 96 5.26 -4.85 -18.55
N GLY A 97 6.00 -4.57 -17.47
CA GLY A 97 6.13 -3.24 -16.87
C GLY A 97 4.89 -2.72 -16.10
N LYS A 98 3.70 -3.24 -16.39
CA LYS A 98 2.47 -3.00 -15.60
C LYS A 98 1.81 -4.31 -15.19
N ILE A 99 1.15 -4.30 -14.03
CA ILE A 99 0.36 -5.42 -13.52
C ILE A 99 -1.00 -4.96 -13.03
N ALA A 100 -1.98 -5.85 -13.11
CA ALA A 100 -3.28 -5.67 -12.47
C ALA A 100 -3.26 -6.28 -11.06
N LEU A 101 -3.78 -5.55 -10.08
CA LEU A 101 -3.94 -6.02 -8.70
C LEU A 101 -5.40 -6.35 -8.44
N ARG A 102 -5.67 -7.57 -7.99
CA ARG A 102 -7.03 -8.11 -7.81
C ARG A 102 -7.31 -8.50 -6.36
N ASP A 103 -8.56 -8.40 -5.94
CA ASP A 103 -9.02 -9.01 -4.70
C ASP A 103 -9.21 -10.54 -4.85
N ALA A 104 -9.65 -11.20 -3.77
CA ALA A 104 -9.86 -12.64 -3.73
C ALA A 104 -10.99 -13.11 -4.66
N GLU A 105 -11.92 -12.21 -5.01
CA GLU A 105 -13.03 -12.43 -5.93
C GLU A 105 -12.63 -12.20 -7.40
N GLY A 106 -11.38 -11.78 -7.67
CA GLY A 106 -10.84 -11.52 -9.00
C GLY A 106 -11.20 -10.14 -9.55
N VAL A 107 -11.72 -9.25 -8.71
CA VAL A 107 -12.05 -7.88 -9.08
C VAL A 107 -10.77 -7.05 -9.15
N ILE A 108 -10.52 -6.41 -10.29
CA ILE A 108 -9.37 -5.52 -10.46
C ILE A 108 -9.58 -4.25 -9.65
N LEU A 109 -8.72 -4.02 -8.65
CA LEU A 109 -8.76 -2.87 -7.76
C LEU A 109 -7.86 -1.74 -8.25
N ALA A 110 -6.69 -2.08 -8.76
CA ALA A 110 -5.68 -1.12 -9.18
C ALA A 110 -4.78 -1.66 -10.29
N VAL A 111 -4.09 -0.75 -10.97
CA VAL A 111 -2.95 -1.05 -11.84
C VAL A 111 -1.70 -0.53 -11.16
N MET A 112 -0.64 -1.33 -11.14
CA MET A 112 0.66 -0.91 -10.65
C MET A 112 1.64 -0.84 -11.81
N THR A 113 2.36 0.28 -11.93
CA THR A 113 3.53 0.37 -12.79
C THR A 113 4.73 -0.11 -12.00
N VAL A 114 5.37 -1.18 -12.46
CA VAL A 114 6.48 -1.81 -11.77
C VAL A 114 7.79 -1.18 -12.24
N THR A 115 8.47 -0.47 -11.35
CA THR A 115 9.79 0.14 -11.63
C THR A 115 10.92 -0.76 -11.17
N ASP A 116 10.68 -1.51 -10.09
CA ASP A 116 11.71 -2.27 -9.40
C ASP A 116 11.21 -3.71 -9.15
N ILE A 117 12.11 -4.69 -9.31
CA ILE A 117 11.89 -6.10 -8.97
C ILE A 117 13.15 -6.59 -8.26
N TRP A 118 13.07 -6.92 -6.97
CA TRP A 118 14.25 -7.26 -6.16
C TRP A 118 13.95 -8.30 -5.09
N THR A 119 15.01 -8.92 -4.55
CA THR A 119 14.92 -9.85 -3.42
C THR A 119 15.34 -9.12 -2.15
N PRO A 120 14.46 -8.96 -1.15
CA PRO A 120 14.78 -8.28 0.10
C PRO A 120 15.66 -9.13 1.02
N ASN A 121 16.50 -8.47 1.83
CA ASN A 121 17.12 -9.11 2.98
C ASN A 121 16.16 -9.08 4.19
N LYS A 122 15.32 -10.11 4.29
CA LYS A 122 14.30 -10.24 5.34
C LYS A 122 14.88 -10.34 6.76
N ALA A 123 16.06 -10.93 6.93
CA ALA A 123 16.73 -10.99 8.23
C ALA A 123 17.15 -9.59 8.70
N ASN A 124 17.66 -8.76 7.78
CA ASN A 124 17.98 -7.37 8.10
C ASN A 124 16.72 -6.55 8.43
N GLU A 125 15.65 -6.70 7.65
CA GLU A 125 14.36 -6.08 7.94
C GLU A 125 13.84 -6.48 9.32
N ALA A 126 13.92 -7.77 9.67
CA ALA A 126 13.45 -8.26 10.96
C ALA A 126 14.15 -7.57 12.13
N VAL A 127 15.48 -7.49 12.10
CA VAL A 127 16.27 -6.81 13.13
C VAL A 127 15.95 -5.31 13.18
N LYS A 128 15.87 -4.65 12.04
CA LYS A 128 15.76 -3.19 11.97
C LYS A 128 14.35 -2.66 12.23
N VAL A 129 13.32 -3.39 11.80
CA VAL A 129 11.91 -2.98 11.89
C VAL A 129 11.24 -3.60 13.11
N PHE A 130 11.52 -4.87 13.43
CA PHE A 130 10.90 -5.58 14.56
C PHE A 130 11.82 -5.72 15.79
N GLY A 131 13.09 -5.32 15.68
CA GLY A 131 14.06 -5.29 16.77
C GLY A 131 14.88 -6.57 16.95
N ALA A 132 14.44 -7.70 16.36
CA ALA A 132 15.14 -8.97 16.39
C ALA A 132 14.68 -9.88 15.25
N ASP A 133 15.57 -10.78 14.80
CA ASP A 133 15.24 -11.85 13.86
C ASP A 133 14.79 -13.12 14.62
N ASP A 134 13.71 -12.99 15.41
CA ASP A 134 13.14 -14.07 16.21
C ASP A 134 11.82 -14.57 15.61
N LEU A 135 11.82 -15.82 15.11
CA LEU A 135 10.64 -16.47 14.53
C LEU A 135 9.49 -16.69 15.53
N ALA A 136 9.72 -16.56 16.85
CA ALA A 136 8.62 -16.54 17.81
C ALA A 136 7.77 -15.25 17.70
N HIS A 137 8.32 -14.17 17.15
CA HIS A 137 7.58 -12.93 16.93
C HIS A 137 6.64 -13.07 15.71
N PRO A 138 5.32 -12.85 15.83
CA PRO A 138 4.37 -13.13 14.75
C PRO A 138 4.67 -12.39 13.44
N ALA A 139 5.13 -11.13 13.51
CA ALA A 139 5.47 -10.37 12.30
C ALA A 139 6.75 -10.87 11.61
N VAL A 140 7.73 -11.35 12.39
CA VAL A 140 8.98 -11.91 11.85
C VAL A 140 8.70 -13.28 11.25
N ASN A 141 7.87 -14.09 11.91
CA ASN A 141 7.38 -15.35 11.35
C ASN A 141 6.66 -15.13 10.01
N TYR A 142 5.75 -14.15 9.93
CA TYR A 142 5.08 -13.81 8.67
C TYR A 142 6.10 -13.41 7.60
N LEU A 143 7.05 -12.54 7.94
CA LEU A 143 8.04 -12.02 6.99
C LEU A 143 8.82 -13.16 6.33
N HIS A 144 9.28 -14.14 7.11
CA HIS A 144 10.07 -15.26 6.59
C HIS A 144 9.23 -16.37 5.94
N ASN A 145 8.09 -16.72 6.55
CA ASN A 145 7.37 -17.94 6.19
C ASN A 145 6.12 -17.72 5.36
N THR A 146 5.62 -16.48 5.25
CA THR A 146 4.39 -16.17 4.52
C THR A 146 4.63 -15.18 3.39
N ALA A 147 5.42 -14.12 3.62
CA ALA A 147 5.68 -13.15 2.57
C ALA A 147 6.48 -13.79 1.42
N GLY A 148 6.15 -13.41 0.19
CA GLY A 148 6.84 -13.80 -1.02
C GLY A 148 8.34 -13.45 -1.01
N PRO A 149 9.16 -14.16 -1.80
CA PRO A 149 10.60 -13.95 -1.88
C PRO A 149 11.02 -12.75 -2.74
N VAL A 150 10.13 -12.20 -3.58
CA VAL A 150 10.45 -11.08 -4.48
C VAL A 150 9.51 -9.92 -4.21
N TYR A 151 10.05 -8.71 -4.12
CA TYR A 151 9.28 -7.48 -3.94
C TYR A 151 9.16 -6.73 -5.25
N LEU A 152 7.97 -6.17 -5.48
CA LEU A 152 7.67 -5.25 -6.57
C LEU A 152 7.46 -3.85 -6.00
N GLY A 153 8.00 -2.86 -6.69
CA GLY A 153 7.98 -1.45 -6.27
C GLY A 153 7.56 -0.56 -7.42
N GLY A 154 6.88 0.53 -7.08
CA GLY A 154 6.41 1.49 -8.07
C GLY A 154 5.00 2.03 -7.79
N PRO A 155 4.56 3.01 -8.60
CA PRO A 155 3.33 3.74 -8.36
C PRO A 155 2.08 2.92 -8.68
N VAL A 156 0.99 3.27 -7.99
CA VAL A 156 -0.32 2.63 -8.09
C VAL A 156 -1.35 3.61 -8.64
N GLU A 157 -2.16 3.14 -9.58
CA GLU A 157 -3.33 3.80 -10.14
C GLU A 157 -4.58 3.04 -9.65
N GLY A 158 -5.30 3.60 -8.68
CA GLY A 158 -6.50 2.99 -8.09
C GLY A 158 -7.70 3.10 -9.03
N LEU A 159 -8.38 1.98 -9.30
CA LEU A 159 -9.55 1.93 -10.17
C LEU A 159 -10.86 1.90 -9.38
N GLN A 160 -10.88 1.19 -8.26
CA GLN A 160 -12.02 1.10 -7.35
C GLN A 160 -11.56 0.62 -5.97
N ALA A 161 -12.28 1.05 -4.93
CA ALA A 161 -12.00 0.64 -3.56
C ALA A 161 -12.36 -0.84 -3.32
N PRO A 162 -11.66 -1.54 -2.42
CA PRO A 162 -12.06 -2.87 -1.96
C PRO A 162 -13.47 -2.84 -1.35
N ILE A 163 -14.25 -3.89 -1.60
CA ILE A 163 -15.59 -4.01 -1.02
C ILE A 163 -15.48 -4.69 0.35
N HIS A 164 -15.85 -3.96 1.40
CA HIS A 164 -15.97 -4.51 2.75
C HIS A 164 -17.42 -4.78 3.10
N TYR A 165 -17.74 -5.98 3.58
CA TYR A 165 -19.11 -6.33 3.98
C TYR A 165 -19.39 -6.05 5.46
N ASP A 166 -18.34 -5.95 6.27
CA ASP A 166 -18.38 -5.75 7.70
C ASP A 166 -18.05 -4.29 8.08
N PHE A 167 -18.65 -3.83 9.18
CA PHE A 167 -18.35 -2.54 9.81
C PHE A 167 -18.28 -1.33 8.87
N LYS A 168 -19.03 -1.33 7.76
CA LYS A 168 -19.00 -0.28 6.71
C LYS A 168 -19.03 1.14 7.27
N ALA A 169 -19.89 1.39 8.26
CA ALA A 169 -20.05 2.69 8.91
C ALA A 169 -18.89 3.12 9.81
N ARG A 170 -17.82 2.32 9.92
CA ARG A 170 -16.61 2.59 10.72
C ARG A 170 -15.34 2.63 9.87
N ARG A 171 -15.47 2.63 8.54
CA ARG A 171 -14.36 2.60 7.59
C ARG A 171 -14.25 3.93 6.84
N ASP A 172 -14.33 5.04 7.58
CA ASP A 172 -14.13 6.37 7.00
C ASP A 172 -12.69 6.54 6.52
N THR A 173 -12.53 6.99 5.28
CA THR A 173 -11.26 7.44 4.71
C THR A 173 -10.75 8.70 5.43
N PRO A 174 -9.46 9.04 5.31
CA PRO A 174 -8.92 10.29 5.84
C PRO A 174 -9.70 11.54 5.39
N ASN A 175 -10.17 11.58 4.15
CA ASN A 175 -10.92 12.70 3.61
C ASN A 175 -12.39 12.75 4.08
N GLU A 176 -13.02 11.60 4.29
CA GLU A 176 -14.34 11.51 4.93
C GLU A 176 -14.28 11.99 6.38
N LEU A 177 -13.27 11.56 7.15
CA LEU A 177 -13.06 12.04 8.52
C LEU A 177 -12.81 13.55 8.57
N ARG A 178 -11.95 14.08 7.69
CA ARG A 178 -11.73 15.54 7.58
C ARG A 178 -13.00 16.29 7.23
N THR A 179 -13.85 15.73 6.37
CA THR A 179 -15.16 16.31 6.03
C THR A 179 -16.11 16.27 7.20
N TYR A 180 -16.16 15.14 7.93
CA TYR A 180 -16.96 14.99 9.13
C TYR A 180 -16.56 16.00 10.21
N PHE A 181 -15.26 16.11 10.55
CA PHE A 181 -14.76 17.07 11.55
C PHE A 181 -15.12 18.51 11.19
N ARG A 182 -14.99 18.90 9.92
CA ARG A 182 -15.43 20.23 9.45
C ARG A 182 -16.93 20.43 9.62
N LYS A 183 -17.74 19.44 9.26
CA LYS A 183 -19.21 19.50 9.39
C LYS A 183 -19.65 19.70 10.83
N VAL A 184 -18.94 19.11 11.80
CA VAL A 184 -19.24 19.26 13.24
C VAL A 184 -18.47 20.40 13.92
N GLY A 185 -17.68 21.17 13.16
CA GLY A 185 -16.95 22.34 13.67
C GLY A 185 -15.74 22.01 14.55
N TRP A 186 -15.18 20.81 14.45
CA TRP A 186 -13.99 20.42 15.22
C TRP A 186 -12.71 20.86 14.51
N ASP A 187 -11.87 21.61 15.22
CA ASP A 187 -10.56 22.09 14.77
C ASP A 187 -9.39 21.40 15.51
N LYS A 188 -9.68 20.75 16.65
CA LYS A 188 -8.73 19.98 17.47
C LYS A 188 -9.24 18.56 17.63
N VAL A 189 -8.46 17.59 17.15
CA VAL A 189 -8.80 16.17 17.18
C VAL A 189 -7.66 15.40 17.84
N VAL A 190 -7.99 14.53 18.78
CA VAL A 190 -7.05 13.61 19.41
C VAL A 190 -7.38 12.21 18.90
N ALA A 191 -6.39 11.53 18.31
CA ALA A 191 -6.52 10.15 17.88
C ALA A 191 -5.99 9.20 18.96
N PHE A 192 -6.70 8.10 19.19
CA PHE A 192 -6.28 7.01 20.06
C PHE A 192 -6.36 5.70 19.29
N GLN A 193 -5.20 5.12 18.99
CA GLN A 193 -5.10 3.83 18.32
C GLN A 193 -5.17 2.70 19.36
N THR A 194 -6.03 1.71 19.14
CA THR A 194 -6.13 0.51 19.97
C THR A 194 -6.26 -0.75 19.13
N ARG A 195 -5.79 -1.88 19.68
CA ARG A 195 -5.95 -3.24 19.15
C ARG A 195 -6.28 -4.27 20.25
N ASN A 196 -6.68 -3.78 21.42
CA ASN A 196 -7.02 -4.56 22.61
C ASN A 196 -8.52 -4.74 22.76
#